data_AF-A0A9E2Y3M0-F1
#
_entry.id   AF-A0A9E2Y3M0-F1
#
_cell.length_a   1.000
_cell.length_b   1.000
_cell.length_c   1.000
_cell.angle_alpha   90.00
_cell.angle_beta   90.00
_cell.angle_gamma   90.00
#
_symmetry.space_group_name_H-M   'P 1'
#
loop_
_entity.id
_entity.type
_entity.pdbx_description
1 polymer ?
#
loop_
_entity_poly.entity_id
_entity_poly.type
_entity_poly.pdbx_seq_one_letter_code
_entity_poly.pdbx_strand_id
1 'polypeptide(L)'
;MDVFINGAGAGYGGTSVASPMSMGLWARLETNFNNTLGFAAPVYYGVYGYYEPCAMGSHACVPACEPGCDTAATQPDTTAPIGGFHDILYGSNGIPSAAGPGWDEPTGLGSIDYYQMQQTVSNGIGFWGS
;
A
#
# COMPACT_ATOMS: atom_id res chain seq x y z
N MET A 1 -10.29 -0.07 -15.62
CA MET A 1 -10.85 1.30 -15.77
C MET A 1 -11.25 1.50 -17.22
N ASP A 2 -12.29 2.29 -17.49
CA ASP A 2 -12.66 2.69 -18.85
C ASP A 2 -11.96 4.02 -19.19
N VAL A 3 -11.22 4.04 -20.30
CA VAL A 3 -10.52 5.23 -20.81
C VAL A 3 -10.98 5.48 -22.23
N PHE A 4 -11.30 6.74 -22.50
CA PHE A 4 -11.56 7.16 -23.87
C PHE A 4 -10.23 7.30 -24.63
N ILE A 5 -10.00 6.43 -25.61
CA ILE A 5 -8.90 6.56 -26.56
C ILE A 5 -9.49 6.81 -27.93
N ASN A 6 -9.13 7.93 -28.53
CA ASN A 6 -9.63 8.34 -29.86
C ASN A 6 -11.17 8.42 -29.93
N GLY A 7 -11.82 8.84 -28.82
CA GLY A 7 -13.27 9.03 -28.73
C GLY A 7 -14.09 7.77 -28.43
N ALA A 8 -13.47 6.59 -28.32
CA ALA A 8 -14.15 5.35 -27.95
C ALA A 8 -13.71 4.88 -26.55
N GLY A 9 -14.67 4.42 -25.74
CA GLY A 9 -14.39 3.80 -24.43
C GLY A 9 -13.69 2.47 -24.61
N ALA A 10 -12.60 2.26 -23.89
CA ALA A 10 -11.84 1.01 -23.90
C ALA A 10 -11.27 0.71 -22.50
N GLY A 11 -11.31 -0.58 -22.14
CA GLY A 11 -10.78 -1.08 -20.88
C GLY A 11 -9.27 -1.24 -20.93
N TYR A 12 -8.54 -0.52 -20.06
CA TYR A 12 -7.09 -0.66 -19.89
C TYR A 12 -6.73 -1.01 -18.44
N GLY A 13 -5.58 -1.68 -18.30
CA GLY A 13 -5.03 -2.14 -17.02
C GLY A 13 -3.50 -2.26 -17.08
N GLY A 14 -2.94 -3.04 -16.16
CA GLY A 14 -1.49 -3.23 -16.03
C GLY A 14 -0.82 -2.15 -15.16
N THR A 15 0.49 -2.28 -14.97
CA THR A 15 1.29 -1.34 -14.16
C THR A 15 1.27 0.08 -14.73
N SER A 16 1.05 0.23 -16.03
CA SER A 16 0.83 1.53 -16.70
C SER A 16 -0.40 2.28 -16.20
N VAL A 17 -1.39 1.59 -15.61
CA VAL A 17 -2.54 2.22 -14.94
C VAL A 17 -2.23 2.45 -13.45
N ALA A 18 -1.48 1.55 -12.82
CA ALA A 18 -1.09 1.69 -11.41
C ALA A 18 -0.17 2.89 -11.17
N SER A 19 0.82 3.14 -12.03
CA SER A 19 1.78 4.25 -11.89
C SER A 19 1.12 5.64 -11.84
N PRO A 20 0.27 6.05 -12.79
CA PRO A 20 -0.39 7.35 -12.71
C PRO A 20 -1.38 7.45 -11.53
N MET A 21 -2.00 6.33 -11.10
CA MET A 21 -2.84 6.34 -9.89
C MET A 21 -2.01 6.57 -8.62
N SER A 22 -0.88 5.87 -8.48
CA SER A 22 0.05 6.06 -7.35
C SER A 22 0.61 7.49 -7.33
N MET A 23 1.00 8.04 -8.48
CA MET A 23 1.45 9.44 -8.57
C MET A 23 0.35 10.44 -8.19
N GLY A 24 -0.89 10.23 -8.66
CA GLY A 24 -2.01 11.08 -8.30
C GLY A 24 -2.41 10.99 -6.83
N LEU A 25 -2.15 9.86 -6.19
CA LEU A 25 -2.33 9.68 -4.75
C LEU A 25 -1.24 10.41 -3.96
N TRP A 26 0.03 10.24 -4.35
CA TRP A 26 1.15 10.94 -3.71
C TRP A 26 1.00 12.46 -3.79
N ALA A 27 0.58 12.99 -4.94
CA ALA A 27 0.33 14.43 -5.10
C ALA A 27 -0.75 14.96 -4.13
N ARG A 28 -1.77 14.16 -3.82
CA ARG A 28 -2.79 14.53 -2.82
C ARG A 28 -2.23 14.49 -1.40
N LEU A 29 -1.42 13.48 -1.08
CA LEU A 29 -0.71 13.43 0.20
C LEU A 29 0.21 14.65 0.36
N GLU A 30 1.06 14.95 -0.62
CA GLU A 30 1.90 16.16 -0.61
C GLU A 30 1.08 17.42 -0.37
N THR A 31 -0.04 17.58 -1.08
CA THR A 31 -0.94 18.73 -0.89
C THR A 31 -1.48 18.80 0.55
N ASN A 32 -1.84 17.67 1.15
CA ASN A 32 -2.31 17.58 2.53
C ASN A 32 -1.22 17.96 3.55
N PHE A 33 0.05 17.75 3.22
CA PHE A 33 1.21 18.05 4.05
C PHE A 33 2.03 19.23 3.53
N ASN A 34 1.37 20.23 2.93
CA ASN A 34 1.98 21.49 2.49
C ASN A 34 3.19 21.33 1.53
N ASN A 35 3.22 20.24 0.76
CA ASN A 35 4.29 19.84 -0.15
C ASN A 35 5.66 19.65 0.55
N THR A 36 5.65 19.13 1.78
CA THR A 36 6.86 18.95 2.61
C THR A 36 7.35 17.51 2.67
N LEU A 37 6.64 16.54 2.09
CA LEU A 37 7.01 15.12 2.22
C LEU A 37 8.18 14.75 1.30
N GLY A 38 8.29 15.39 0.13
CA GLY A 38 9.39 15.20 -0.81
C GLY A 38 9.38 13.83 -1.47
N PHE A 39 10.41 13.03 -1.22
CA PHE A 39 10.54 11.71 -1.84
C PHE A 39 9.70 10.67 -1.09
N ALA A 40 8.83 9.96 -1.81
CA ALA A 40 7.85 9.07 -1.21
C ALA A 40 8.44 7.84 -0.50
N ALA A 41 9.56 7.28 -0.99
CA ALA A 41 10.04 5.99 -0.47
C ALA A 41 10.42 6.03 1.02
N PRO A 42 11.19 7.01 1.53
CA PRO A 42 11.47 7.12 2.96
C PRO A 42 10.21 7.21 3.83
N VAL A 43 9.18 7.93 3.36
CA VAL A 43 7.90 8.06 4.06
C VAL A 43 7.19 6.70 4.10
N TYR A 44 7.04 6.04 2.95
CA TYR A 44 6.33 4.76 2.86
C TYR A 44 7.02 3.63 3.63
N TYR A 45 8.33 3.45 3.45
CA TYR A 45 9.06 2.41 4.17
C TYR A 45 9.25 2.76 5.66
N GLY A 46 9.27 4.06 6.02
CA GLY A 46 9.28 4.50 7.42
C GLY A 46 7.96 4.20 8.14
N VAL A 47 6.83 4.50 7.50
CA VAL A 47 5.50 4.07 7.97
C VAL A 47 5.45 2.56 8.07
N TYR A 48 5.82 1.86 7.01
CA TYR A 48 5.74 0.41 6.97
C TYR A 48 6.54 -0.24 8.10
N GLY A 49 7.83 0.10 8.24
CA GLY A 49 8.68 -0.48 9.29
C GLY A 49 8.25 -0.16 10.73
N TYR A 50 7.37 0.83 10.95
CA TYR A 50 6.77 1.08 12.26
C TYR A 50 5.57 0.16 12.55
N TYR A 51 4.79 -0.18 11.52
CA TYR A 51 3.56 -0.99 11.65
C TYR A 51 3.71 -2.44 11.21
N GLU A 52 4.84 -2.80 10.59
CA GLU A 52 5.10 -4.13 10.07
C GLU A 52 5.13 -5.15 11.23
N PRO A 53 4.28 -6.19 11.21
CA PRO A 53 4.27 -7.25 12.23
C PRO A 53 5.40 -8.25 12.04
N CYS A 54 6.19 -8.10 10.97
CA CYS A 54 7.23 -9.00 10.51
C CYS A 54 8.61 -8.47 10.89
N ALA A 55 9.54 -9.36 11.26
CA ALA A 55 10.94 -8.97 11.38
C ALA A 55 11.45 -8.46 10.02
N MET A 56 12.22 -7.37 10.00
CA MET A 56 12.78 -6.79 8.77
C MET A 56 13.38 -7.89 7.86
N GLY A 57 12.80 -8.06 6.66
CA GLY A 57 13.24 -9.06 5.68
C GLY A 57 12.66 -10.47 5.86
N SER A 58 11.63 -10.64 6.68
CA SER A 58 10.93 -11.91 6.89
C SER A 58 9.50 -11.85 6.36
N HIS A 59 9.12 -12.83 5.54
CA HIS A 59 7.72 -13.06 5.13
C HIS A 59 6.98 -14.03 6.06
N ALA A 60 7.59 -14.41 7.20
CA ALA A 60 7.10 -15.49 8.08
C ALA A 60 6.17 -15.00 9.21
N CYS A 61 5.65 -13.77 9.10
CA CYS A 61 4.72 -13.19 10.06
C CYS A 61 3.28 -13.65 9.83
N VAL A 62 2.55 -13.82 10.92
CA VAL A 62 1.09 -13.83 10.90
C VAL A 62 0.65 -12.37 10.83
N PRO A 63 -0.15 -11.94 9.84
CA PRO A 63 -0.62 -10.56 9.79
C PRO A 63 -1.28 -10.19 11.13
N ALA A 64 -1.04 -8.98 11.60
CA ALA A 64 -1.77 -8.41 12.72
C ALA A 64 -3.24 -8.26 12.30
N CYS A 65 -3.99 -9.34 12.49
CA CYS A 65 -5.43 -9.30 12.58
C CYS A 65 -5.79 -8.28 13.68
N GLU A 66 -6.58 -7.25 13.34
CA GLU A 66 -7.28 -6.39 14.30
C GLU A 66 -7.89 -7.25 15.43
N PRO A 67 -7.99 -6.78 16.68
CA PRO A 67 -8.74 -7.52 17.71
C PRO A 67 -10.18 -7.80 17.25
N GLY A 68 -10.47 -9.04 16.81
CA GLY A 68 -11.79 -9.45 16.31
C GLY A 68 -11.84 -10.43 15.12
N CYS A 69 -10.71 -10.81 14.52
CA CYS A 69 -10.66 -11.79 13.42
C CYS A 69 -10.26 -13.20 13.92
N ASP A 70 -11.17 -13.84 14.65
CA ASP A 70 -11.23 -15.31 14.74
C ASP A 70 -12.16 -15.92 13.68
N THR A 71 -12.51 -15.15 12.65
CA THR A 71 -13.06 -15.70 11.41
C THR A 71 -11.92 -15.77 10.40
N ALA A 72 -11.60 -16.99 9.95
CA ALA A 72 -10.76 -17.19 8.76
C ALA A 72 -11.27 -16.24 7.66
N ALA A 73 -10.39 -15.46 7.04
CA ALA A 73 -10.75 -14.53 5.98
C ALA A 73 -11.63 -15.27 4.96
N THR A 74 -12.93 -15.00 5.01
CA THR A 74 -13.84 -15.50 3.99
C THR A 74 -13.48 -14.73 2.73
N GLN A 75 -13.31 -15.43 1.60
CA GLN A 75 -13.29 -14.74 0.32
C GLN A 75 -14.50 -13.79 0.29
N PRO A 76 -14.29 -12.49 0.03
CA PRO A 76 -13.27 -11.96 -0.87
C PRO A 76 -12.06 -11.26 -0.23
N ASP A 77 -11.86 -11.28 1.10
CA ASP A 77 -10.76 -10.53 1.71
C ASP A 77 -9.40 -11.20 1.43
N THR A 78 -8.66 -10.61 0.50
CA THR A 78 -7.34 -11.07 0.03
C THR A 78 -6.23 -10.13 0.50
N THR A 79 -6.55 -9.23 1.44
CA THR A 79 -5.63 -8.20 1.92
C THR A 79 -5.56 -8.11 3.45
N ALA A 80 -4.46 -7.60 4.00
CA ALA A 80 -4.35 -7.26 5.43
C ALA A 80 -3.99 -5.78 5.61
N PRO A 81 -4.55 -5.08 6.61
CA PRO A 81 -4.13 -3.71 6.91
C PRO A 81 -2.75 -3.69 7.58
N ILE A 82 -1.80 -2.92 7.04
CA ILE A 82 -0.49 -2.64 7.66
C ILE A 82 -0.23 -1.14 7.63
N GLY A 83 -0.47 -0.46 8.74
CA GLY A 83 -0.38 1.00 8.83
C GLY A 83 -1.34 1.66 7.83
N GLY A 84 -0.78 2.34 6.82
CA GLY A 84 -1.53 2.99 5.74
C GLY A 84 -1.70 2.13 4.47
N PHE A 85 -1.43 0.82 4.52
CA PHE A 85 -1.44 -0.07 3.36
C PHE A 85 -2.46 -1.21 3.50
N HIS A 86 -2.98 -1.66 2.36
CA HIS A 86 -3.59 -2.97 2.16
C HIS A 86 -2.53 -3.91 1.56
N ASP A 87 -1.92 -4.72 2.42
CA ASP A 87 -0.99 -5.79 2.08
C ASP A 87 -1.72 -6.88 1.29
N ILE A 88 -1.14 -7.38 0.19
CA ILE A 88 -1.80 -8.33 -0.71
C ILE A 88 -1.30 -9.73 -0.39
N LEU A 89 -2.20 -10.60 0.06
CA LEU A 89 -1.81 -11.90 0.61
C LEU A 89 -1.81 -13.04 -0.43
N TYR A 90 -2.38 -12.79 -1.61
CA TYR A 90 -2.58 -13.84 -2.62
C TYR A 90 -2.33 -13.32 -4.04
N GLY A 91 -1.59 -14.11 -4.82
CA GLY A 91 -1.28 -13.82 -6.22
C GLY A 91 0.17 -14.16 -6.54
N SER A 92 0.51 -14.15 -7.83
CA SER A 92 1.88 -14.31 -8.30
C SER A 92 2.03 -13.61 -9.64
N ASN A 93 3.20 -13.01 -9.88
CA ASN A 93 3.61 -12.45 -11.16
C ASN A 93 4.50 -13.43 -11.97
N GLY A 94 4.64 -14.69 -11.54
CA GLY A 94 5.46 -15.74 -12.14
C GLY A 94 6.24 -16.58 -11.12
N ILE A 95 6.95 -17.62 -11.55
CA ILE A 95 7.90 -18.35 -10.68
C ILE A 95 9.22 -17.57 -10.64
N PRO A 96 9.80 -17.29 -9.45
CA PRO A 96 9.50 -17.83 -8.12
C PRO A 96 8.66 -16.93 -7.19
N SER A 97 8.11 -15.82 -7.67
CA SER A 97 7.59 -14.73 -6.86
C SER A 97 6.08 -14.83 -6.61
N ALA A 98 5.69 -15.00 -5.34
CA ALA A 98 4.31 -15.04 -4.88
C ALA A 98 4.07 -13.95 -3.83
N ALA A 99 2.84 -13.43 -3.81
CA ALA A 99 2.40 -12.46 -2.82
C ALA A 99 2.16 -13.17 -1.48
N GLY A 100 2.33 -12.44 -0.38
CA GLY A 100 2.21 -13.00 0.96
C GLY A 100 2.35 -11.92 2.04
N PRO A 101 2.20 -12.29 3.32
CA PRO A 101 2.25 -11.33 4.40
C PRO A 101 3.56 -10.52 4.39
N GLY A 102 3.43 -9.22 4.55
CA GLY A 102 4.58 -8.34 4.60
C GLY A 102 4.94 -7.75 3.23
N TRP A 103 6.17 -7.25 3.11
CA TRP A 103 6.65 -6.80 1.81
C TRP A 103 6.83 -8.02 0.91
N ASP A 104 6.43 -7.94 -0.36
CA ASP A 104 6.67 -9.02 -1.33
C ASP A 104 7.10 -8.52 -2.73
N GLU A 105 7.65 -9.41 -3.55
CA GLU A 105 8.13 -9.05 -4.89
C GLU A 105 7.01 -8.71 -5.89
N PRO A 106 5.82 -9.36 -5.86
CA PRO A 106 4.75 -9.03 -6.80
C PRO A 106 4.04 -7.70 -6.52
N THR A 107 3.94 -7.29 -5.26
CA THR A 107 3.09 -6.17 -4.84
C THR A 107 3.76 -5.16 -3.91
N GLY A 108 4.96 -5.45 -3.41
CA GLY A 108 5.71 -4.55 -2.54
C GLY A 108 5.03 -4.41 -1.20
N LEU A 109 4.69 -3.17 -0.82
CA LEU A 109 3.95 -2.85 0.41
C LEU A 109 2.43 -3.03 0.27
N GLY A 110 1.96 -3.45 -0.91
CA GLY A 110 0.55 -3.49 -1.27
C GLY A 110 0.01 -2.16 -1.78
N SER A 111 -1.30 -1.95 -1.64
CA SER A 111 -1.98 -0.71 -2.08
C SER A 111 -2.17 0.27 -0.93
N ILE A 112 -2.24 1.57 -1.21
CA ILE A 112 -2.31 2.59 -0.15
C ILE A 112 -3.76 2.92 0.19
N ASP A 113 -4.11 2.88 1.47
CA ASP A 113 -5.29 3.51 2.03
C ASP A 113 -4.97 5.00 2.29
N TYR A 114 -5.54 5.90 1.48
CA TYR A 114 -5.30 7.33 1.61
C TYR A 114 -5.66 7.88 3.00
N TYR A 115 -6.77 7.42 3.58
CA TYR A 115 -7.28 7.94 4.84
C TYR A 115 -6.39 7.49 6.00
N GLN A 116 -6.03 6.21 6.04
CA GLN A 116 -5.12 5.70 7.06
C GLN A 116 -3.72 6.26 6.89
N MET A 117 -3.19 6.32 5.66
CA MET A 117 -1.86 6.86 5.39
C MET A 117 -1.69 8.30 5.87
N GLN A 118 -2.70 9.16 5.71
CA GLN A 118 -2.65 10.52 6.26
C GLN A 118 -2.50 10.52 7.78
N GLN A 119 -3.29 9.71 8.48
CA GLN A 119 -3.21 9.61 9.94
C GLN A 119 -1.85 9.06 10.36
N THR A 120 -1.38 8.02 9.69
CA THR A 120 -0.11 7.36 9.99
C THR A 120 1.09 8.28 9.77
N VAL A 121 1.12 9.04 8.68
CA VAL A 121 2.17 10.04 8.42
C VAL A 121 2.13 11.15 9.47
N SER A 122 0.94 11.59 9.87
CA SER A 122 0.76 12.62 10.92
C SER A 122 1.25 12.15 12.29
N ASN A 123 1.06 10.87 12.61
CA ASN A 123 1.36 10.29 13.92
C ASN A 123 2.79 9.74 14.04
N GLY A 124 3.34 9.19 12.95
CA GLY A 124 4.58 8.40 12.97
C GLY A 124 5.81 9.14 12.45
N ILE A 125 5.63 10.14 11.58
CA ILE A 125 6.75 10.93 11.04
C ILE A 125 6.72 12.28 11.73
N GLY A 126 7.42 12.37 12.87
CA GLY A 126 7.71 13.64 13.52
C GLY A 126 8.54 14.52 12.58
N PHE A 127 7.87 15.25 11.69
CA PHE A 127 8.42 16.43 11.04
C PHE A 127 8.50 17.51 12.12
N TRP A 128 9.57 17.46 12.92
CA TRP A 128 9.94 18.53 13.84
C TRP A 128 10.13 19.81 13.03
N GLY A 129 9.10 20.67 13.01
CA GLY A 129 9.20 21.96 12.32
C GLY A 129 7.85 22.62 12.01
N SER A 130 7.17 23.09 13.05
CA SER A 130 6.37 24.31 12.99
C SER A 130 6.47 25.03 14.34
#